data_AF-A0A453C1H0-F1
#
_entry.id   AF-A0A453C1H0-F1
#
_cell.length_a   1.000
_cell.length_b   1.000
_cell.length_c   1.000
_cell.angle_alpha   90.00
_cell.angle_beta   90.00
_cell.angle_gamma   90.00
#
_symmetry.space_group_name_H-M   'P 1'
#
loop_
_entity.id
_entity.type
_entity.pdbx_description
1 polymer ?
#
loop_
_entity_poly.entity_id
_entity_poly.type
_entity_poly.pdbx_seq_one_letter_code
_entity_poly.pdbx_strand_id
1 'polypeptide(L)' 'MKDPAHRTKVVLRRLPPAIAQQAVVDQVDARFAGRYDWACFRPGNAR' A
#
# COMPACT_ATOMS: atom_id res chain seq x y z
N MET A 1 -18.70 22.59 5.64
CA MET A 1 -17.52 21.70 5.57
C MET A 1 -17.96 20.47 4.79
N LYS A 2 -17.43 20.21 3.58
CA LYS A 2 -17.81 19.00 2.84
C LYS A 2 -17.41 17.80 3.70
N ASP A 3 -18.36 16.91 3.96
CA ASP A 3 -18.09 15.63 4.61
C ASP A 3 -16.89 14.98 3.90
N PRO A 4 -15.87 14.50 4.63
CA PRO A 4 -14.75 13.84 3.98
C PRO A 4 -15.30 12.67 3.19
N ALA A 5 -15.19 12.75 1.86
CA ALA A 5 -15.57 11.66 0.96
C ALA A 5 -15.06 10.35 1.53
N HIS A 6 -15.87 9.28 1.51
CA HIS A 6 -15.49 7.97 2.03
C HIS A 6 -14.26 7.43 1.29
N ARG A 7 -13.07 7.83 1.76
CA ARG A 7 -11.77 7.47 1.18
C ARG A 7 -11.40 6.10 1.72
N THR A 8 -11.39 5.11 0.85
CA THR A 8 -11.03 3.72 1.17
C THR A 8 -9.60 3.38 0.74
N LYS A 9 -8.95 4.24 -0.04
CA LYS A 9 -7.60 4.01 -0.57
C LYS A 9 -6.51 4.48 0.39
N VAL A 10 -5.63 3.55 0.75
CA VAL A 10 -4.41 3.81 1.54
C VAL A 10 -3.19 3.84 0.60
N VAL A 11 -2.26 4.76 0.84
CA VAL A 11 -0.99 4.84 0.09
C VAL A 11 0.19 4.78 1.06
N LEU A 12 1.01 3.74 0.92
CA LEU A 12 2.28 3.61 1.63
C LEU A 12 3.38 4.29 0.80
N ARG A 13 4.17 5.16 1.42
CA ARG A 13 5.24 5.94 0.78
C ARG A 13 6.53 5.82 1.56
N ARG A 14 7.65 6.19 0.93
CA ARG A 14 9.00 6.12 1.53
C ARG A 14 9.38 4.69 1.93
N LEU A 15 8.99 3.74 1.10
CA LEU A 15 9.45 2.36 1.23
C LEU A 15 10.95 2.30 0.91
N PRO A 16 11.70 1.36 1.51
CA PRO A 16 13.10 1.15 1.13
C PRO A 16 13.22 0.91 -0.38
N PRO A 17 14.18 1.55 -1.07
CA PRO A 17 14.23 1.54 -2.54
C PRO A 17 14.43 0.16 -3.15
N ALA A 18 15.07 -0.75 -2.41
CA ALA A 18 15.32 -2.13 -2.81
C ALA A 18 14.30 -3.12 -2.24
N ILE A 19 13.20 -2.67 -1.62
CA ILE A 19 12.21 -3.59 -1.05
C ILE A 19 11.49 -4.33 -2.17
N ALA A 20 11.39 -5.65 -2.03
CA ALA A 20 10.57 -6.45 -2.91
C ALA A 20 9.08 -6.20 -2.63
N GLN A 21 8.26 -6.19 -3.69
CA GLN A 21 6.80 -6.10 -3.58
C GLN A 21 6.24 -7.13 -2.59
N GLN A 22 6.69 -8.38 -2.69
CA GLN A 22 6.18 -9.48 -1.86
C GLN A 22 6.37 -9.20 -0.36
N ALA A 23 7.53 -8.69 0.04
CA ALA A 23 7.79 -8.36 1.44
C ALA A 23 6.84 -7.29 2.01
N VAL A 24 6.35 -6.37 1.16
CA VAL A 24 5.34 -5.38 1.56
C VAL A 24 3.95 -6.02 1.63
N VAL A 25 3.60 -6.82 0.63
CA VAL A 25 2.29 -7.51 0.58
C VAL A 25 2.12 -8.44 1.77
N ASP A 26 3.13 -9.26 2.08
CA ASP A 26 3.08 -10.23 3.19
C ASP A 26 2.81 -9.53 4.54
N GLN A 27 3.45 -8.39 4.79
CA GLN A 27 3.24 -7.61 6.02
C GLN A 27 1.84 -6.98 6.09
N VAL A 28 1.31 -6.54 4.95
CA VAL A 28 -0.05 -5.98 4.86
C VAL A 28 -1.07 -7.08 5.06
N ASP A 29 -0.91 -8.23 4.39
CA ASP A 29 -1.82 -9.36 4.47
C ASP A 29 -1.87 -9.98 5.86
N ALA A 30 -0.73 -10.09 6.53
CA ALA A 30 -0.67 -10.58 7.91
C ALA A 30 -1.61 -9.82 8.86
N ARG A 31 -1.97 -8.57 8.55
CA ARG A 31 -2.83 -7.72 9.40
C ARG A 31 -4.19 -7.36 8.80
N PHE A 32 -4.28 -7.28 7.47
CA PHE A 32 -5.41 -6.69 6.76
C PHE A 32 -6.00 -7.57 5.65
N ALA A 33 -5.56 -8.82 5.52
CA ALA A 33 -6.16 -9.75 4.55
C ALA A 33 -7.70 -9.78 4.67
N GLY A 34 -8.38 -9.77 3.53
CA GLY A 34 -9.85 -9.73 3.45
C GLY A 34 -10.51 -8.38 3.74
N ARG A 35 -9.74 -7.32 4.04
CA ARG A 35 -10.26 -5.95 4.28
C ARG A 35 -10.04 -5.01 3.11
N TYR A 36 -9.40 -5.47 2.05
CA TYR A 36 -9.10 -4.68 0.87
C TYR A 36 -9.25 -5.56 -0.37
N ASP A 37 -9.75 -4.98 -1.46
CA ASP A 37 -10.07 -5.72 -2.68
C ASP A 37 -8.91 -5.74 -3.70
N TRP A 38 -7.97 -4.79 -3.57
CA TRP A 38 -6.90 -4.61 -4.55
C TRP A 38 -5.63 -3.99 -3.95
N ALA A 39 -4.47 -4.36 -4.50
CA ALA A 39 -3.17 -3.77 -4.18
C ALA A 39 -2.41 -3.38 -5.46
N CYS A 40 -1.60 -2.33 -5.39
CA CYS A 40 -0.71 -1.92 -6.47
C CYS A 40 0.63 -1.47 -5.89
N PHE A 41 1.71 -2.10 -6.34
CA PHE A 41 3.07 -1.72 -5.97
C PHE A 41 3.73 -0.94 -7.10
N ARG A 42 4.41 0.15 -6.73
CA ARG A 42 5.23 0.94 -7.65
C ARG A 42 6.65 0.99 -7.09
N PRO A 43 7.64 0.38 -7.77
CA PRO A 43 9.03 0.53 -7.36
C PRO A 43 9.43 2.01 -7.44
N GLY A 44 10.35 2.41 -6.56
CA GLY A 44 10.96 3.73 -6.67
C GLY A 44 11.73 3.85 -7.98
N ASN A 45 11.90 5.09 -8.48
CA ASN A 45 12.82 5.33 -9.58
C ASN A 45 14.22 4.90 -9.11
N ALA A 46 14.79 3.88 -9.76
CA ALA A 46 16.20 3.57 -9.61
C ALA A 46 16.97 4.79 -10.12
N ARG A 47 17.61 5.52 -9.21
CA ARG A 47 18.59 6.55 -9.55
C ARG A 47 19.96 5.90 -9.57
#